data_AF-A0AAD5LN85-F1
#
_entry.id   AF-A0AAD5LN85-F1
#
_cell.length_a   1.000
_cell.length_b   1.000
_cell.length_c   1.000
_cell.angle_alpha   90.00
_cell.angle_beta   90.00
_cell.angle_gamma   90.00
#
_symmetry.space_group_name_H-M   'P 1'
#
loop_
_entity.id
_entity.type
_entity.pdbx_description
1 polymer ?
#
loop_
_entity_poly.entity_id
_entity_poly.type
_entity_poly.pdbx_seq_one_letter_code
_entity_poly.pdbx_strand_id
1 'polypeptide(L)'
;MVIMRAPSTRFLRLQSPLSRALSVLSGVSEDLLISTSIGHQIGGKTHRALVDSLVKTNVVAANSRLERALRAVDRAHFTPPDLRQSIASYENRPLKIGVIATISTPQQHAQVLGMLESHMQPGARALDIGCGSGYLVAVMAHLVGATGSVVGVDIVPELVEFSTQNLHDALEEELLQATRVVMSASKDVLASLPSDELFDCIHVGVAVETKQEAEAFAAFLKPGGGLLVPLGRGGEEQKLVKMTKTADGDVLKQDVMSVLCQPMLDDVPAAQVIETRAEKVARLEAALKSWRESFEAMHQRRPTRDDMLLDPHAKQLFTEFTSLRK
;
A
#
# COMPACT_ATOMS: atom_id res chain seq x y z
N MET A 1 -59.52 -9.38 -35.25
CA MET A 1 -58.41 -10.12 -35.90
C MET A 1 -57.25 -9.15 -36.06
N VAL A 2 -56.36 -9.08 -35.07
CA VAL A 2 -55.20 -8.17 -35.04
C VAL A 2 -53.97 -9.03 -34.79
N ILE A 3 -52.97 -8.83 -35.65
CA ILE A 3 -51.80 -9.68 -35.86
C ILE A 3 -50.83 -9.56 -34.68
N MET A 4 -50.51 -10.68 -34.02
CA MET A 4 -49.42 -10.77 -33.05
C MET A 4 -48.07 -10.86 -33.78
N ARG A 5 -47.15 -9.93 -33.50
CA ARG A 5 -45.71 -10.06 -33.76
C ARG A 5 -45.02 -10.46 -32.45
N ALA A 6 -44.23 -11.52 -32.49
CA ALA A 6 -43.39 -11.98 -31.38
C ALA A 6 -42.19 -11.02 -31.16
N PRO A 7 -41.76 -10.77 -29.90
CA PRO A 7 -40.48 -10.14 -29.63
C PRO A 7 -39.36 -11.19 -29.52
N SER A 8 -38.20 -10.79 -30.03
CA SER A 8 -36.95 -11.54 -30.10
C SER A 8 -36.32 -11.79 -28.74
N THR A 9 -35.84 -13.01 -28.54
CA THR A 9 -34.97 -13.41 -27.42
C THR A 9 -33.58 -12.79 -27.61
N ARG A 10 -33.25 -11.76 -26.82
CA ARG A 10 -31.87 -11.33 -26.61
C ARG A 10 -31.21 -12.21 -25.54
N PHE A 11 -30.18 -12.94 -25.94
CA PHE A 11 -29.26 -13.62 -25.03
C PHE A 11 -28.59 -12.60 -24.11
N LEU A 12 -28.87 -12.69 -22.80
CA LEU A 12 -28.08 -12.06 -21.75
C LEU A 12 -26.73 -12.80 -21.67
N ARG A 13 -25.67 -12.19 -22.21
CA ARG A 13 -24.30 -12.54 -21.81
C ARG A 13 -24.09 -12.02 -20.39
N LEU A 14 -24.03 -12.93 -19.43
CA LEU A 14 -23.40 -12.68 -18.13
C LEU A 14 -21.94 -12.34 -18.39
N GLN A 15 -21.60 -11.04 -18.36
CA GLN A 15 -20.22 -10.61 -18.22
C GLN A 15 -19.87 -10.72 -16.73
N SER A 16 -19.01 -11.67 -16.40
CA SER A 16 -18.32 -11.73 -15.10
C SER A 16 -17.55 -10.42 -14.89
N PRO A 17 -17.59 -9.81 -13.69
CA PRO A 17 -16.72 -8.68 -13.40
C PRO A 17 -15.27 -9.15 -13.48
N LEU A 18 -14.49 -8.47 -14.33
CA LEU A 18 -13.05 -8.66 -14.46
C LEU A 18 -12.41 -8.36 -13.10
N SER A 19 -11.97 -9.39 -12.38
CA SER A 19 -11.04 -9.26 -11.27
C SER A 19 -9.75 -8.63 -11.79
N ARG A 20 -9.55 -7.33 -11.54
CA ARG A 20 -8.37 -6.59 -11.98
C ARG A 20 -7.17 -6.93 -11.07
N ALA A 21 -6.45 -7.99 -11.39
CA ALA A 21 -5.10 -8.20 -10.87
C ALA A 21 -4.15 -7.24 -11.60
N LEU A 22 -4.02 -6.01 -11.09
CA LEU A 22 -3.01 -5.05 -11.55
C LEU A 22 -1.79 -5.16 -10.62
N SER A 23 -0.82 -5.96 -11.04
CA SER A 23 0.58 -5.79 -10.63
C SER A 23 1.08 -4.47 -11.24
N VAL A 24 0.76 -3.34 -10.58
CA VAL A 24 1.21 -2.00 -10.99
C VAL A 24 2.73 -1.86 -10.89
N LEU A 25 3.40 -2.76 -10.16
CA LEU A 25 4.84 -2.71 -9.91
C LEU A 25 5.70 -3.55 -10.87
N SER A 26 5.11 -4.36 -11.76
CA SER A 26 5.93 -5.13 -12.73
C SER A 26 6.45 -4.32 -13.90
N GLY A 27 6.07 -3.03 -14.02
CA GLY A 27 6.44 -2.17 -15.15
C GLY A 27 6.90 -0.75 -14.80
N VAL A 28 6.85 -0.35 -13.53
CA VAL A 28 7.38 0.95 -13.09
C VAL A 28 8.82 0.72 -12.65
N SER A 29 9.79 1.29 -13.36
CA SER A 29 11.19 1.29 -12.93
C SER A 29 11.28 1.80 -11.50
N GLU A 30 12.12 1.19 -10.67
CA GLU A 30 12.44 1.67 -9.31
C GLU A 30 12.85 3.16 -9.30
N ASP A 31 13.29 3.67 -10.47
CA ASP A 31 13.72 5.05 -10.71
C ASP A 31 12.60 6.08 -10.91
N LEU A 32 11.34 5.68 -11.14
CA LEU A 32 10.28 6.63 -11.54
C LEU A 32 9.60 7.37 -10.37
N LEU A 33 10.04 7.10 -9.13
CA LEU A 33 9.50 7.76 -7.91
C LEU A 33 10.32 8.98 -7.45
N ILE A 34 11.23 9.46 -8.30
CA ILE A 34 12.11 10.59 -8.00
C ILE A 34 11.38 11.89 -8.36
N SER A 35 10.83 12.57 -7.34
CA SER A 35 10.52 14.00 -7.46
C SER A 35 11.81 14.77 -7.72
N THR A 36 11.79 15.56 -8.78
CA THR A 36 12.88 16.40 -9.29
C THR A 36 13.28 17.49 -8.30
N SER A 37 14.12 17.15 -7.31
CA SER A 37 14.88 18.13 -6.53
C SER A 37 16.37 17.87 -6.76
N ILE A 38 16.92 18.59 -7.72
CA ILE A 38 18.32 18.61 -8.11
C ILE A 38 19.16 19.09 -6.91
N GLY A 39 20.15 18.30 -6.48
CA GLY A 39 21.37 18.86 -5.86
C GLY A 39 21.86 18.29 -4.53
N HIS A 40 21.16 17.38 -3.85
CA HIS A 40 21.70 16.69 -2.67
C HIS A 40 21.10 15.28 -2.56
N GLN A 41 21.94 14.26 -2.40
CA GLN A 41 21.47 12.90 -2.10
C GLN A 41 20.84 12.91 -0.71
N ILE A 42 19.50 13.01 -0.67
CA ILE A 42 18.75 12.67 0.55
C ILE A 42 19.03 11.20 0.86
N GLY A 43 19.24 10.90 2.13
CA GLY A 43 19.62 9.58 2.61
C GLY A 43 20.81 9.61 3.55
N GLY A 44 21.20 8.44 4.06
CA GLY A 44 22.36 8.32 4.93
C GLY A 44 22.72 6.88 5.25
N LYS A 45 23.80 6.67 6.01
CA LYS A 45 24.18 5.33 6.51
C LYS A 45 23.48 4.94 7.81
N THR A 46 22.78 5.89 8.44
CA THR A 46 22.07 5.74 9.72
C THR A 46 20.81 6.59 9.67
N HIS A 47 19.83 6.32 10.53
CA HIS A 47 18.62 7.13 10.64
C HIS A 47 18.93 8.61 10.92
N ARG A 48 19.88 8.88 11.82
CA ARG A 48 20.32 10.25 12.10
C ARG A 48 20.83 10.95 10.85
N ALA A 49 21.71 10.31 10.08
CA ALA A 49 22.25 10.88 8.84
C ALA A 49 21.15 11.10 7.78
N LEU A 50 20.16 10.20 7.70
CA LEU A 50 19.00 10.38 6.85
C LEU A 50 18.23 11.65 7.24
N VAL A 51 17.88 11.82 8.53
CA VAL A 51 17.12 13.01 8.96
C VAL A 51 17.95 14.29 8.82
N ASP A 52 19.25 14.25 9.11
CA ASP A 52 20.18 15.37 8.89
C ASP A 52 20.19 15.79 7.40
N SER A 53 20.13 14.82 6.48
CA SER A 53 20.04 15.10 5.05
C SER A 53 18.74 15.83 4.69
N LEU A 54 17.59 15.42 5.24
CA LEU A 54 16.29 16.07 5.00
C LEU A 54 16.29 17.54 5.46
N VAL A 55 16.95 17.83 6.59
CA VAL A 55 17.10 19.20 7.09
C VAL A 55 18.05 20.01 6.21
N LYS A 56 19.23 19.43 5.87
CA LYS A 56 20.23 20.09 5.03
C LYS A 56 19.71 20.44 3.64
N THR A 57 18.78 19.65 3.11
CA THR A 57 18.15 19.88 1.80
C THR A 57 16.89 20.73 1.86
N ASN A 58 16.53 21.28 3.03
CA ASN A 58 15.33 22.07 3.27
C ASN A 58 14.01 21.35 2.98
N VAL A 59 14.01 20.01 2.99
CA VAL A 59 12.76 19.24 2.96
C VAL A 59 12.04 19.36 4.31
N VAL A 60 12.81 19.40 5.39
CA VAL A 60 12.31 19.60 6.77
C VAL A 60 12.96 20.85 7.34
N ALA A 61 12.16 21.73 7.95
CA ALA A 61 12.70 22.91 8.62
C ALA A 61 13.52 22.52 9.86
N ALA A 62 14.71 23.11 10.02
CA ALA A 62 15.56 22.88 11.17
C ALA A 62 14.88 23.30 12.49
N ASN A 63 15.04 22.50 13.54
CA ASN A 63 14.45 22.63 14.86
C ASN A 63 12.89 22.62 14.89
N SER A 64 12.25 22.14 13.82
CA SER A 64 10.79 22.00 13.74
C SER A 64 10.25 20.87 14.63
N ARG A 65 8.93 20.84 14.83
CA ARG A 65 8.26 19.70 15.48
C ARG A 65 8.38 18.45 14.60
N LEU A 66 8.20 18.61 13.28
CA LEU A 66 8.41 17.54 12.31
C LEU A 66 9.82 16.92 12.38
N GLU A 67 10.88 17.72 12.46
CA GLU A 67 12.24 17.18 12.61
C GLU A 67 12.34 16.30 13.86
N ARG A 68 11.85 16.78 15.01
CA ARG A 68 11.89 16.00 16.26
C ARG A 68 11.12 14.70 16.15
N ALA A 69 9.93 14.72 15.54
CA ALA A 69 9.11 13.53 15.33
C ALA A 69 9.81 12.52 14.41
N LEU A 70 10.40 12.98 13.30
CA LEU A 70 11.16 12.12 12.38
C LEU A 70 12.39 11.51 13.08
N ARG A 71 13.07 12.25 13.96
CA ARG A 71 14.22 11.73 14.72
C ARG A 71 13.83 10.65 15.73
N ALA A 72 12.61 10.68 16.26
CA ALA A 72 12.13 9.71 17.24
C ALA A 72 11.74 8.36 16.60
N VAL A 73 11.33 8.37 15.33
CA VAL A 73 10.86 7.17 14.62
C VAL A 73 11.93 6.65 13.68
N ASP A 74 12.70 5.65 14.11
CA ASP A 74 13.70 5.01 13.25
C ASP A 74 13.02 4.29 12.08
N ARG A 75 13.30 4.75 10.86
CA ARG A 75 12.73 4.20 9.63
C ARG A 75 13.03 2.71 9.47
N ALA A 76 14.17 2.22 9.96
CA ALA A 76 14.56 0.82 9.81
C ALA A 76 13.51 -0.15 10.40
N HIS A 77 12.84 0.19 11.50
CA HIS A 77 11.80 -0.65 12.10
C HIS A 77 10.63 -0.94 11.14
N PHE A 78 10.38 -0.04 10.20
CA PHE A 78 9.25 -0.07 9.27
C PHE A 78 9.63 -0.66 7.89
N THR A 79 10.86 -1.15 7.75
CA THR A 79 11.34 -1.83 6.54
C THR A 79 11.25 -3.35 6.69
N PRO A 80 11.33 -4.12 5.58
CA PRO A 80 11.39 -5.57 5.64
C PRO A 80 12.44 -6.09 6.63
N PRO A 81 12.17 -7.18 7.38
CA PRO A 81 13.07 -7.68 8.43
C PRO A 81 14.53 -7.88 7.98
N ASP A 82 14.75 -8.32 6.75
CA ASP A 82 16.07 -8.54 6.13
C ASP A 82 16.81 -7.24 5.80
N LEU A 83 16.10 -6.12 5.67
CA LEU A 83 16.66 -4.80 5.37
C LEU A 83 16.88 -3.91 6.60
N ARG A 84 16.33 -4.26 7.77
CA ARG A 84 16.41 -3.40 8.98
C ARG A 84 17.85 -3.05 9.40
N GLN A 85 18.80 -3.96 9.19
CA GLN A 85 20.23 -3.73 9.49
C GLN A 85 21.03 -3.24 8.28
N SER A 86 20.37 -3.05 7.13
CA SER A 86 20.98 -2.59 5.90
C SER A 86 20.91 -1.07 5.78
N ILE A 87 21.94 -0.48 5.14
CA ILE A 87 21.94 0.94 4.76
C ILE A 87 20.76 1.30 3.83
N ALA A 88 20.21 0.30 3.13
CA ALA A 88 19.04 0.45 2.27
C ALA A 88 17.83 1.07 2.98
N SER A 89 17.68 0.83 4.29
CA SER A 89 16.61 1.41 5.12
C SER A 89 16.62 2.94 5.14
N TYR A 90 17.78 3.54 4.90
CA TYR A 90 18.03 4.97 5.01
C TYR A 90 18.31 5.65 3.66
N GLU A 91 18.26 4.90 2.56
CA GLU A 91 18.38 5.44 1.21
C GLU A 91 17.07 6.14 0.80
N ASN A 92 17.16 7.21 0.01
CA ASN A 92 15.97 7.92 -0.48
C ASN A 92 15.28 7.20 -1.64
N ARG A 93 14.83 5.96 -1.38
CA ARG A 93 14.12 5.12 -2.35
C ARG A 93 12.97 4.37 -1.68
N PRO A 94 11.94 3.96 -2.44
CA PRO A 94 10.91 3.08 -1.93
C PRO A 94 11.51 1.69 -1.64
N LEU A 95 10.96 0.98 -0.65
CA LEU A 95 11.30 -0.42 -0.39
C LEU A 95 10.02 -1.25 -0.41
N LYS A 96 10.04 -2.42 -1.04
CA LYS A 96 8.89 -3.34 -1.06
C LYS A 96 8.55 -3.81 0.35
N ILE A 97 7.27 -3.82 0.69
CA ILE A 97 6.72 -4.37 1.93
C ILE A 97 5.59 -5.33 1.57
N GLY A 98 5.76 -6.61 1.90
CA GLY A 98 4.86 -7.66 1.43
C GLY A 98 4.86 -7.80 -0.10
N VAL A 99 3.75 -8.26 -0.65
CA VAL A 99 3.62 -8.63 -2.08
C VAL A 99 3.27 -7.43 -2.96
N ILE A 100 2.43 -6.52 -2.45
CA ILE A 100 1.74 -5.52 -3.28
C ILE A 100 2.04 -4.08 -2.89
N ALA A 101 2.83 -3.83 -1.84
CA ALA A 101 3.04 -2.49 -1.31
C ALA A 101 4.51 -2.09 -1.23
N THR A 102 4.75 -0.79 -1.11
CA THR A 102 6.07 -0.23 -0.81
C THR A 102 5.97 0.77 0.34
N ILE A 103 6.97 0.80 1.22
CA ILE A 103 7.20 1.98 2.07
C ILE A 103 7.77 3.10 1.19
N SER A 104 7.09 4.24 1.12
CA SER A 104 7.47 5.39 0.27
C SER A 104 8.82 5.99 0.67
N THR A 105 9.41 6.83 -0.18
CA THR A 105 10.73 7.42 0.13
C THR A 105 10.69 8.25 1.42
N PRO A 106 11.80 8.33 2.17
CA PRO A 106 11.93 9.25 3.30
C PRO A 106 11.55 10.69 2.95
N GLN A 107 11.94 11.18 1.77
CA GLN A 107 11.60 12.52 1.31
C GLN A 107 10.09 12.69 1.15
N GLN A 108 9.40 11.74 0.50
CA GLN A 108 7.96 11.79 0.30
C GLN A 108 7.23 11.84 1.65
N HIS A 109 7.61 10.97 2.60
CA HIS A 109 7.05 10.98 3.95
C HIS A 109 7.22 12.34 4.63
N ALA A 110 8.43 12.90 4.59
CA ALA A 110 8.70 14.21 5.18
C ALA A 110 7.89 15.34 4.52
N GLN A 111 7.74 15.31 3.19
CA GLN A 111 6.95 16.31 2.45
C GLN A 111 5.45 16.25 2.82
N VAL A 112 4.83 15.06 2.79
CA VAL A 112 3.39 14.94 3.10
C VAL A 112 3.10 15.28 4.57
N LEU A 113 3.98 14.88 5.49
CA LEU A 113 3.88 15.26 6.90
C LEU A 113 4.03 16.77 7.09
N GLY A 114 4.98 17.41 6.40
CA GLY A 114 5.15 18.86 6.45
C GLY A 114 3.94 19.63 5.91
N MET A 115 3.27 19.12 4.88
CA MET A 115 2.03 19.71 4.34
C MET A 115 0.85 19.63 5.31
N LEU A 116 0.86 18.65 6.22
CA LEU A 116 -0.20 18.36 7.18
C LEU A 116 0.12 18.77 8.62
N GLU A 117 1.38 19.13 8.93
CA GLU A 117 1.89 19.40 10.29
C GLU A 117 1.03 20.42 11.05
N SER A 118 0.51 21.45 10.37
CA SER A 118 -0.36 22.46 10.98
C SER A 118 -1.65 21.88 11.57
N HIS A 119 -2.14 20.76 11.04
CA HIS A 119 -3.36 20.08 11.49
C HIS A 119 -3.09 18.97 12.52
N MET A 120 -1.82 18.68 12.83
CA MET A 120 -1.40 17.67 13.80
C MET A 120 -0.82 18.34 15.06
N GLN A 121 -1.61 19.18 15.73
CA GLN A 121 -1.21 19.77 17.02
C GLN A 121 -1.33 18.74 18.15
N PRO A 122 -0.67 18.94 19.31
CA PRO A 122 -0.87 18.07 20.47
C PRO A 122 -2.36 17.95 20.83
N GLY A 123 -2.86 16.72 21.00
CA GLY A 123 -4.30 16.46 21.21
C GLY A 123 -5.13 16.25 19.94
N ALA A 124 -4.54 16.38 18.75
CA ALA A 124 -5.22 16.14 17.48
C ALA A 124 -5.51 14.65 17.24
N ARG A 125 -6.53 14.39 16.43
CA ARG A 125 -6.87 13.05 15.91
C ARG A 125 -6.41 12.96 14.46
N ALA A 126 -5.55 12.00 14.16
CA ALA A 126 -5.03 11.78 12.81
C ALA A 126 -5.45 10.42 12.24
N LEU A 127 -5.66 10.36 10.92
CA LEU A 127 -5.97 9.16 10.17
C LEU A 127 -4.98 8.99 9.01
N ASP A 128 -4.44 7.79 8.86
CA ASP A 128 -3.61 7.38 7.72
C ASP A 128 -4.26 6.20 6.99
N ILE A 129 -4.71 6.43 5.77
CA ILE A 129 -5.41 5.44 4.92
C ILE A 129 -4.42 4.82 3.94
N GLY A 130 -4.34 3.49 3.93
CA GLY A 130 -3.25 2.77 3.24
C GLY A 130 -1.95 2.90 4.03
N CYS A 131 -2.04 2.67 5.35
CA CYS A 131 -0.93 2.92 6.28
C CYS A 131 0.29 2.01 6.07
N GLY A 132 0.12 0.88 5.36
CA GLY A 132 1.20 0.02 4.89
C GLY A 132 2.14 -0.44 5.99
N SER A 133 3.35 0.13 6.04
CA SER A 133 4.34 -0.22 7.06
C SER A 133 4.01 0.30 8.47
N GLY A 134 3.15 1.31 8.59
CA GLY A 134 2.89 2.04 9.83
C GLY A 134 3.85 3.21 10.11
N TYR A 135 4.81 3.51 9.22
CA TYR A 135 5.80 4.56 9.47
C TYR A 135 5.17 5.95 9.64
N LEU A 136 4.24 6.32 8.76
CA LEU A 136 3.54 7.62 8.87
C LEU A 136 2.73 7.67 10.16
N VAL A 137 1.99 6.61 10.49
CA VAL A 137 1.24 6.47 11.75
C VAL A 137 2.15 6.75 12.96
N ALA A 138 3.34 6.16 13.02
CA ALA A 138 4.29 6.39 14.11
C ALA A 138 4.76 7.84 14.20
N VAL A 139 5.09 8.48 13.07
CA VAL A 139 5.52 9.89 13.07
C VAL A 139 4.36 10.82 13.45
N MET A 140 3.15 10.53 12.97
CA MET A 140 1.94 11.25 13.36
C MET A 140 1.68 11.11 14.86
N ALA A 141 1.92 9.94 15.47
CA ALA A 141 1.73 9.71 16.91
C ALA A 141 2.63 10.64 17.74
N HIS A 142 3.89 10.80 17.34
CA HIS A 142 4.79 11.77 17.98
C HIS A 142 4.35 13.23 17.77
N LEU A 143 3.74 13.56 16.63
CA LEU A 143 3.26 14.92 16.37
C LEU A 143 2.03 15.26 17.23
N VAL A 144 1.04 14.37 17.30
CA VAL A 144 -0.20 14.61 18.06
C VAL A 144 -0.04 14.34 19.56
N GLY A 145 0.99 13.59 19.96
CA GLY A 145 1.32 13.28 21.35
C GLY A 145 0.30 12.38 22.05
N ALA A 146 0.59 12.02 23.31
CA ALA A 146 -0.22 11.07 24.08
C ALA A 146 -1.65 11.53 24.41
N THR A 147 -1.93 12.82 24.27
CA THR A 147 -3.29 13.38 24.44
C THR A 147 -4.10 13.37 23.14
N GLY A 148 -3.45 13.09 22.01
CA GLY A 148 -4.09 12.91 20.71
C GLY A 148 -4.40 11.45 20.43
N SER A 149 -4.71 11.13 19.17
CA SER A 149 -4.79 9.74 18.73
C SER A 149 -4.49 9.60 17.25
N VAL A 150 -4.00 8.43 16.85
CA VAL A 150 -3.72 8.10 15.46
C VAL A 150 -4.34 6.77 15.08
N VAL A 151 -4.98 6.76 13.92
CA VAL A 151 -5.58 5.57 13.33
C VAL A 151 -4.88 5.28 12.01
N GLY A 152 -4.26 4.11 11.88
CA GLY A 152 -3.88 3.55 10.60
C GLY A 152 -4.99 2.65 10.07
N VAL A 153 -5.28 2.71 8.76
CA VAL A 153 -6.19 1.77 8.10
C VAL A 153 -5.48 1.14 6.91
N ASP A 154 -5.60 -0.18 6.77
CA ASP A 154 -5.14 -0.90 5.58
C ASP A 154 -6.13 -2.02 5.21
N ILE A 155 -6.16 -2.41 3.94
CA ILE A 155 -7.00 -3.50 3.45
C ILE A 155 -6.26 -4.84 3.44
N VAL A 156 -4.93 -4.82 3.46
CA VAL A 156 -4.09 -6.01 3.33
C VAL A 156 -3.80 -6.59 4.73
N PRO A 157 -4.29 -7.80 5.08
CA PRO A 157 -4.13 -8.36 6.41
C PRO A 157 -2.66 -8.43 6.87
N GLU A 158 -1.76 -8.81 5.97
CA GLU A 158 -0.33 -8.90 6.26
C GLU A 158 0.30 -7.54 6.56
N LEU A 159 -0.20 -6.45 5.96
CA LEU A 159 0.27 -5.09 6.26
C LEU A 159 -0.31 -4.57 7.57
N VAL A 160 -1.53 -4.95 7.92
CA VAL A 160 -2.11 -4.65 9.25
C VAL A 160 -1.29 -5.29 10.36
N GLU A 161 -0.94 -6.58 10.21
CA GLU A 161 -0.08 -7.27 11.17
C GLU A 161 1.33 -6.65 11.21
N PHE A 162 1.93 -6.42 10.04
CA PHE A 162 3.26 -5.84 9.94
C PHE A 162 3.34 -4.44 10.57
N SER A 163 2.39 -3.55 10.28
CA SER A 163 2.34 -2.21 10.88
C SER A 163 2.08 -2.25 12.38
N THR A 164 1.19 -3.12 12.85
CA THR A 164 0.91 -3.27 14.29
C THR A 164 2.16 -3.68 15.04
N GLN A 165 2.93 -4.66 14.53
CA GLN A 165 4.19 -5.08 15.14
C GLN A 165 5.23 -3.97 15.10
N ASN A 166 5.39 -3.28 13.97
CA ASN A 166 6.36 -2.19 13.85
C ASN A 166 6.05 -1.03 14.82
N LEU A 167 4.77 -0.70 15.01
CA LEU A 167 4.33 0.32 15.96
C LEU A 167 4.62 -0.09 17.40
N HIS A 168 4.36 -1.36 17.75
CA HIS A 168 4.69 -1.89 19.07
C HIS A 168 6.19 -1.83 19.36
N ASP A 169 7.03 -2.09 18.35
CA ASP A 169 8.49 -2.05 18.50
C ASP A 169 9.05 -0.61 18.54
N ALA A 170 8.36 0.35 17.93
CA ALA A 170 8.88 1.70 17.71
C ALA A 170 8.30 2.78 18.65
N LEU A 171 7.12 2.58 19.22
CA LEU A 171 6.45 3.58 20.06
C LEU A 171 6.58 3.27 21.55
N GLU A 172 6.71 4.33 22.34
CA GLU A 172 6.59 4.27 23.79
C GLU A 172 5.13 3.95 24.20
N GLU A 173 4.94 3.40 25.41
CA GLU A 173 3.66 2.86 25.87
C GLU A 173 2.52 3.89 25.79
N GLU A 174 2.77 5.14 26.18
CA GLU A 174 1.74 6.19 26.17
C GLU A 174 1.29 6.55 24.74
N LEU A 175 2.21 6.56 23.77
CA LEU A 175 1.86 6.81 22.36
C LEU A 175 1.21 5.59 21.72
N LEU A 176 1.66 4.38 22.08
CA LEU A 176 1.10 3.13 21.60
C LEU A 176 -0.35 2.96 22.04
N GLN A 177 -0.70 3.31 23.28
CA GLN A 177 -2.08 3.26 23.79
C GLN A 177 -3.02 4.23 23.04
N ALA A 178 -2.48 5.34 22.52
CA ALA A 178 -3.21 6.32 21.73
C ALA A 178 -3.22 6.00 20.22
N THR A 179 -2.60 4.90 19.79
CA THR A 179 -2.41 4.56 18.38
C THR A 179 -2.98 3.18 18.09
N ARG A 180 -3.73 3.05 16.99
CA ARG A 180 -4.28 1.76 16.56
C ARG A 180 -4.24 1.59 15.06
N VAL A 181 -4.17 0.34 14.62
CA VAL A 181 -4.33 -0.05 13.22
C VAL A 181 -5.64 -0.81 13.06
N VAL A 182 -6.39 -0.53 12.00
CA VAL A 182 -7.65 -1.19 11.66
C VAL A 182 -7.57 -1.80 10.27
N MET A 183 -8.07 -3.02 10.16
CA MET A 183 -8.28 -3.67 8.88
C MET A 183 -9.60 -3.21 8.27
N SER A 184 -9.56 -2.73 7.02
CA SER A 184 -10.76 -2.53 6.22
C SER A 184 -11.04 -3.76 5.36
N ALA A 185 -12.30 -4.18 5.31
CA ALA A 185 -12.73 -5.30 4.48
C ALA A 185 -12.92 -4.94 2.99
N SER A 186 -12.85 -3.65 2.65
CA SER A 186 -13.05 -3.17 1.27
C SER A 186 -12.36 -1.83 1.04
N LYS A 187 -12.45 -1.32 -0.20
CA LYS A 187 -12.07 0.06 -0.53
C LYS A 187 -12.84 1.13 0.22
N ASP A 188 -14.03 0.84 0.76
CA ASP A 188 -14.74 1.77 1.63
C ASP A 188 -14.12 1.71 3.04
N VAL A 189 -12.90 2.23 3.12
CA VAL A 189 -12.11 2.28 4.36
C VAL A 189 -12.80 3.05 5.47
N LEU A 190 -13.64 4.02 5.12
CA LEU A 190 -14.39 4.83 6.08
C LEU A 190 -15.47 4.01 6.77
N ALA A 191 -16.03 3.00 6.11
CA ALA A 191 -16.98 2.06 6.72
C ALA A 191 -16.36 1.16 7.80
N SER A 192 -15.02 1.07 7.87
CA SER A 192 -14.31 0.35 8.94
C SER A 192 -14.13 1.18 10.22
N LEU A 193 -14.50 2.46 10.19
CA LEU A 193 -14.39 3.38 11.31
C LEU A 193 -15.78 3.71 11.89
N PRO A 194 -15.88 4.06 13.19
CA PRO A 194 -17.10 4.63 13.76
C PRO A 194 -17.60 5.83 12.94
N SER A 195 -18.90 5.87 12.63
CA SER A 195 -19.48 6.89 11.75
C SER A 195 -19.42 8.32 12.32
N ASP A 196 -19.23 8.47 13.62
CA ASP A 196 -19.12 9.73 14.35
C ASP A 196 -17.66 10.12 14.67
N GLU A 197 -16.68 9.31 14.27
CA GLU A 197 -15.27 9.60 14.45
C GLU A 197 -14.78 10.63 13.42
N LEU A 198 -14.37 11.80 13.91
CA LEU A 198 -13.84 12.90 13.10
C LEU A 198 -12.37 13.17 13.41
N PHE A 199 -11.63 13.60 12.38
CA PHE A 199 -10.18 13.80 12.41
C PHE A 199 -9.80 15.26 12.16
N ASP A 200 -8.75 15.70 12.83
CA ASP A 200 -8.08 16.96 12.53
C ASP A 200 -7.19 16.82 11.29
N CYS A 201 -6.63 15.64 11.05
CA CYS A 201 -5.74 15.36 9.93
C CYS A 201 -6.07 14.02 9.28
N ILE A 202 -6.20 13.99 7.95
CA ILE A 202 -6.34 12.76 7.17
C ILE A 202 -5.27 12.73 6.08
N HIS A 203 -4.54 11.63 6.00
CA HIS A 203 -3.64 11.31 4.89
C HIS A 203 -4.19 10.08 4.16
N VAL A 204 -4.15 10.12 2.83
CA VAL A 204 -4.45 8.96 1.97
C VAL A 204 -3.18 8.61 1.22
N GLY A 205 -2.55 7.48 1.58
CA GLY A 205 -1.30 6.99 0.99
C GLY A 205 -1.46 6.31 -0.38
N VAL A 206 -2.70 6.14 -0.84
CA VAL A 206 -3.06 5.51 -2.10
C VAL A 206 -3.88 6.45 -2.97
N ALA A 207 -3.78 6.31 -4.29
CA ALA A 207 -4.52 7.13 -5.24
C ALA A 207 -5.97 6.68 -5.37
N VAL A 208 -6.88 7.65 -5.34
CA VAL A 208 -8.30 7.45 -5.70
C VAL A 208 -8.56 7.97 -7.10
N GLU A 209 -9.45 7.30 -7.83
CA GLU A 209 -9.65 7.60 -9.25
C GLU A 209 -10.58 8.79 -9.46
N THR A 210 -11.59 8.95 -8.59
CA THR A 210 -12.65 9.94 -8.79
C THR A 210 -12.59 11.07 -7.78
N LYS A 211 -13.07 12.26 -8.20
CA LYS A 211 -13.21 13.42 -7.30
C LYS A 211 -14.17 13.12 -6.15
N GLN A 212 -15.21 12.34 -6.42
CA GLN A 212 -16.22 11.96 -5.45
C GLN A 212 -15.63 11.11 -4.34
N GLU A 213 -14.77 10.14 -4.66
CA GLU A 213 -14.03 9.35 -3.67
C GLU A 213 -13.09 10.25 -2.84
N ALA A 214 -12.32 11.14 -3.50
CA ALA A 214 -11.43 12.06 -2.80
C ALA A 214 -12.19 12.99 -1.83
N GLU A 215 -13.35 13.49 -2.24
CA GLU A 215 -14.16 14.42 -1.47
C GLU A 215 -14.92 13.74 -0.33
N ALA A 216 -15.20 12.43 -0.43
CA ALA A 216 -15.87 11.67 0.62
C ALA A 216 -15.07 11.68 1.94
N PHE A 217 -13.73 11.66 1.87
CA PHE A 217 -12.88 11.76 3.07
C PHE A 217 -13.06 13.07 3.82
N ALA A 218 -13.43 14.17 3.15
CA ALA A 218 -13.64 15.46 3.81
C ALA A 218 -14.85 15.48 4.75
N ALA A 219 -15.79 14.54 4.61
CA ALA A 219 -16.90 14.37 5.56
C ALA A 219 -16.40 14.01 6.98
N PHE A 220 -15.27 13.30 7.07
CA PHE A 220 -14.65 12.86 8.32
C PHE A 220 -13.69 13.89 8.92
N LEU A 221 -13.53 15.06 8.29
CA LEU A 221 -12.77 16.16 8.87
C LEU A 221 -13.60 16.92 9.91
N LYS A 222 -12.95 17.25 11.03
CA LYS A 222 -13.39 18.31 11.93
C LYS A 222 -13.30 19.67 11.23
N PRO A 223 -14.09 20.67 11.65
CA PRO A 223 -13.85 22.06 11.26
C PRO A 223 -12.40 22.48 11.60
N GLY A 224 -11.69 23.08 10.63
CA GLY A 224 -10.25 23.38 10.71
C GLY A 224 -9.32 22.24 10.28
N GLY A 225 -9.86 21.05 10.01
CA GLY A 225 -9.07 19.87 9.66
C GLY A 225 -8.50 19.89 8.24
N GLY A 226 -7.43 19.13 8.03
CA GLY A 226 -6.71 19.02 6.76
C GLY A 226 -6.70 17.60 6.21
N LEU A 227 -6.80 17.47 4.89
CA LEU A 227 -6.74 16.22 4.14
C LEU A 227 -5.70 16.33 3.02
N LEU A 228 -4.96 15.25 2.78
CA LEU A 228 -4.09 15.11 1.61
C LEU A 228 -4.40 13.79 0.89
N VAL A 229 -4.71 13.86 -0.40
CA VAL A 229 -5.12 12.68 -1.19
C VAL A 229 -4.59 12.75 -2.63
N PRO A 230 -3.93 11.69 -3.14
CA PRO A 230 -3.62 11.55 -4.55
C PRO A 230 -4.90 11.24 -5.35
N LEU A 231 -5.17 12.05 -6.36
CA LEU A 231 -6.31 11.94 -7.27
C LEU A 231 -5.83 11.64 -8.69
N GLY A 232 -6.19 10.48 -9.21
CA GLY A 232 -5.84 10.03 -10.56
C GLY A 232 -5.91 8.51 -10.69
N ARG A 233 -5.78 8.02 -11.93
CA ARG A 233 -5.83 6.58 -12.21
C ARG A 233 -4.55 5.88 -11.76
N GLY A 234 -4.69 4.62 -11.34
CA GLY A 234 -3.56 3.75 -11.05
C GLY A 234 -2.70 3.53 -12.31
N GLY A 235 -1.37 3.62 -12.15
CA GLY A 235 -0.41 3.46 -13.25
C GLY A 235 -0.18 4.71 -14.11
N GLU A 236 -0.84 5.82 -13.79
CA GLU A 236 -0.66 7.13 -14.43
C GLU A 236 -0.16 8.17 -13.40
N GLU A 237 0.34 9.30 -13.90
CA GLU A 237 0.64 10.47 -13.06
C GLU A 237 -0.65 11.00 -12.42
N GLN A 238 -0.62 11.23 -11.12
CA GLN A 238 -1.77 11.69 -10.33
C GLN A 238 -1.51 13.09 -9.79
N LYS A 239 -2.57 13.75 -9.35
CA LYS A 239 -2.48 15.04 -8.65
C LYS A 239 -2.61 14.85 -7.15
N LEU A 240 -1.64 15.33 -6.39
CA LEU A 240 -1.78 15.44 -4.95
C LEU A 240 -2.68 16.64 -4.62
N VAL A 241 -3.83 16.38 -4.01
CA VAL A 241 -4.82 17.39 -3.66
C VAL A 241 -4.82 17.58 -2.15
N LYS A 242 -4.62 18.82 -1.70
CA LYS A 242 -4.83 19.23 -0.31
C LYS A 242 -6.23 19.79 -0.16
N MET A 243 -6.93 19.35 0.88
CA MET A 243 -8.22 19.92 1.27
C MET A 243 -8.17 20.44 2.70
N THR A 244 -8.91 21.51 2.99
CA THR A 244 -9.05 22.07 4.33
C THR A 244 -10.51 22.40 4.59
N LYS A 245 -11.06 21.87 5.67
CA LYS A 245 -12.42 22.18 6.10
C LYS A 245 -12.40 23.47 6.91
N THR A 246 -13.12 24.49 6.49
CA THR A 246 -13.21 25.75 7.22
C THR A 246 -14.03 25.58 8.50
N ALA A 247 -14.02 26.59 9.37
CA ALA A 247 -14.85 26.62 10.56
C ALA A 247 -16.35 26.54 10.23
N ASP A 248 -16.75 27.12 9.10
CA ASP A 248 -18.14 27.17 8.63
C ASP A 248 -18.57 25.87 7.90
N GLY A 249 -17.63 24.93 7.68
CA GLY A 249 -17.89 23.62 7.09
C GLY A 249 -17.59 23.52 5.59
N ASP A 250 -17.20 24.62 4.92
CA ASP A 250 -16.77 24.60 3.53
C ASP A 250 -15.46 23.86 3.34
N VAL A 251 -15.26 23.24 2.19
CA VAL A 251 -14.02 22.50 1.87
C VAL A 251 -13.23 23.25 0.80
N LEU A 252 -12.12 23.87 1.22
CA LEU A 252 -11.15 24.48 0.34
C LEU A 252 -10.26 23.39 -0.28
N LYS A 253 -9.97 23.48 -1.58
CA LYS A 253 -9.21 22.47 -2.33
C LYS A 253 -8.06 23.13 -3.08
N GLN A 254 -6.90 22.50 -3.04
CA GLN A 254 -5.68 22.98 -3.71
C GLN A 254 -4.94 21.81 -4.37
N ASP A 255 -4.67 21.94 -5.67
CA ASP A 255 -3.71 21.07 -6.37
C ASP A 255 -2.31 21.45 -5.90
N VAL A 256 -1.57 20.49 -5.32
CA VAL A 256 -0.26 20.74 -4.70
C VAL A 256 0.87 20.45 -5.69
N MET A 257 0.91 19.22 -6.20
CA MET A 257 1.95 18.73 -7.09
C MET A 257 1.50 17.44 -7.79
N SER A 258 2.26 17.02 -8.79
CA SER A 258 2.11 15.69 -9.36
C SER A 258 2.79 14.62 -8.50
N VAL A 259 2.19 13.44 -8.42
CA VAL A 259 2.69 12.28 -7.68
C VAL A 259 2.43 10.98 -8.45
N LEU A 260 3.13 9.91 -8.03
CA LEU A 260 2.87 8.55 -8.48
C LEU A 260 2.72 7.67 -7.25
N CYS A 261 1.47 7.38 -6.90
CA CYS A 261 1.06 6.56 -5.77
C CYS A 261 0.44 5.26 -6.26
N GLN A 262 0.47 4.23 -5.41
CA GLN A 262 -0.23 2.98 -5.66
C GLN A 262 -1.75 3.24 -5.64
N PRO A 263 -2.55 2.60 -6.50
CA PRO A 263 -3.99 2.81 -6.50
C PRO A 263 -4.64 2.21 -5.25
N MET A 264 -5.73 2.84 -4.80
CA MET A 264 -6.64 2.23 -3.84
C MET A 264 -7.27 0.98 -4.49
N LEU A 265 -7.19 -0.16 -3.81
CA LEU A 265 -7.67 -1.42 -4.38
C LEU A 265 -9.11 -1.67 -3.95
N ASP A 266 -9.92 -2.21 -4.87
CA ASP A 266 -11.29 -2.64 -4.56
C ASP A 266 -11.28 -3.81 -3.55
N ASP A 267 -10.36 -4.75 -3.77
CA ASP A 267 -10.10 -5.94 -2.95
C ASP A 267 -8.60 -6.23 -2.92
N VAL A 268 -8.14 -6.98 -1.91
CA VAL A 268 -6.78 -7.53 -1.89
C VAL A 268 -6.65 -8.47 -3.10
N PRO A 269 -5.70 -8.23 -4.02
CA PRO A 269 -5.48 -9.14 -5.14
C PRO A 269 -5.21 -10.53 -4.57
N ALA A 270 -5.99 -11.52 -4.99
CA ALA A 270 -5.74 -12.91 -4.62
C ALA A 270 -4.26 -13.16 -4.86
N ALA A 271 -3.54 -13.49 -3.78
CA ALA A 271 -2.08 -13.56 -3.80
C ALA A 271 -1.67 -14.37 -5.03
N GLN A 272 -1.18 -13.69 -6.06
CA GLN A 272 -0.18 -14.31 -6.89
C GLN A 272 1.01 -14.36 -5.97
N VAL A 273 1.06 -15.40 -5.13
CA VAL A 273 2.32 -15.89 -4.59
C VAL A 273 3.18 -15.98 -5.82
N ILE A 274 4.10 -15.03 -5.96
CA ILE A 274 5.16 -15.12 -6.95
C ILE A 274 6.02 -16.23 -6.39
N GLU A 275 5.57 -17.45 -6.66
CA GLU A 275 6.24 -18.67 -6.31
C GLU A 275 7.67 -18.49 -6.81
N THR A 276 8.63 -18.48 -5.89
CA THR A 276 10.03 -18.36 -6.27
C THR A 276 10.35 -19.45 -7.27
N ARG A 277 11.34 -19.25 -8.14
CA ARG A 277 11.73 -20.30 -9.10
C ARG A 277 11.99 -21.64 -8.40
N ALA A 278 12.53 -21.61 -7.18
CA ALA A 278 12.77 -22.78 -6.36
C ALA A 278 11.47 -23.46 -5.90
N GLU A 279 10.52 -22.71 -5.36
CA GLU A 279 9.20 -23.24 -4.96
C GLU A 279 8.44 -23.79 -6.16
N LYS A 280 8.53 -23.11 -7.31
CA LYS A 280 7.87 -23.51 -8.55
C LYS A 280 8.41 -24.81 -9.11
N VAL A 281 9.72 -24.99 -9.04
CA VAL A 281 10.37 -26.26 -9.35
C VAL A 281 9.89 -27.34 -8.38
N ALA A 282 9.91 -27.09 -7.06
CA ALA A 282 9.52 -28.07 -6.05
C ALA A 282 8.06 -28.53 -6.19
N ARG A 283 7.12 -27.60 -6.44
CA ARG A 283 5.70 -27.92 -6.67
C ARG A 283 5.51 -28.75 -7.94
N LEU A 284 6.16 -28.38 -9.03
CA LEU A 284 6.07 -29.12 -10.29
C LEU A 284 6.67 -30.53 -10.18
N GLU A 285 7.77 -30.69 -9.45
CA GLU A 285 8.35 -32.01 -9.14
C GLU A 285 7.40 -32.87 -8.30
N ALA A 286 6.79 -32.29 -7.27
CA ALA A 286 5.80 -32.98 -6.45
C ALA A 286 4.56 -33.41 -7.26
N ALA A 287 4.04 -32.53 -8.12
CA ALA A 287 2.89 -32.82 -8.96
C ALA A 287 3.19 -33.91 -10.01
N LEU A 288 4.35 -33.84 -10.68
CA LEU A 288 4.78 -34.89 -11.63
C LEU A 288 5.01 -36.24 -10.93
N LYS A 289 5.52 -36.23 -9.70
CA LYS A 289 5.66 -37.44 -8.87
C LYS A 289 4.30 -38.03 -8.52
N SER A 290 3.37 -37.21 -8.05
CA SER A 290 2.01 -37.65 -7.69
C SER A 290 1.23 -38.20 -8.89
N TRP A 291 1.39 -37.56 -10.07
CA TRP A 291 0.84 -38.09 -11.32
C TRP A 291 1.42 -39.46 -11.66
N ARG A 292 2.75 -39.62 -11.56
CA ARG A 292 3.41 -40.91 -11.81
C ARG A 292 2.90 -42.01 -10.89
N GLU A 293 2.75 -41.71 -9.60
CA GLU A 293 2.22 -42.65 -8.61
C GLU A 293 0.77 -43.04 -8.93
N SER A 294 -0.07 -42.07 -9.30
CA SER A 294 -1.45 -42.33 -9.75
C SER A 294 -1.51 -43.20 -11.01
N PHE A 295 -0.64 -42.94 -11.99
CA PHE A 295 -0.54 -43.73 -13.21
C PHE A 295 -0.11 -45.17 -12.92
N GLU A 296 0.92 -45.36 -12.10
CA GLU A 296 1.43 -46.68 -11.71
C GLU A 296 0.35 -47.49 -10.97
N ALA A 297 -0.42 -46.85 -10.07
CA ALA A 297 -1.52 -47.49 -9.38
C ALA A 297 -2.64 -47.94 -10.34
N MET A 298 -2.98 -47.12 -11.34
CA MET A 298 -4.05 -47.40 -12.30
C MET A 298 -3.65 -48.44 -13.36
N HIS A 299 -2.43 -48.35 -13.88
CA HIS A 299 -1.98 -49.13 -15.04
C HIS A 299 -1.03 -50.27 -14.69
N GLN A 300 -0.63 -50.40 -13.42
CA GLN A 300 0.28 -51.45 -12.93
C GLN A 300 1.62 -51.51 -13.68
N ARG A 301 2.05 -50.37 -14.23
CA ARG A 301 3.33 -50.18 -14.92
C ARG A 301 3.81 -48.74 -14.80
N ARG A 302 5.10 -48.52 -14.98
CA ARG A 302 5.66 -47.15 -15.06
C ARG A 302 5.16 -46.43 -16.31
N PRO A 303 4.85 -45.11 -16.22
CA PRO A 303 4.53 -44.31 -17.39
C PRO A 303 5.76 -44.11 -18.27
N THR A 304 5.54 -44.14 -19.58
CA THR A 304 6.52 -43.74 -20.60
C THR A 304 6.41 -42.25 -20.88
N ARG A 305 7.33 -41.71 -21.67
CA ARG A 305 7.24 -40.33 -22.15
C ARG A 305 5.98 -40.08 -22.98
N ASP A 306 5.55 -41.06 -23.77
CA ASP A 306 4.36 -40.93 -24.61
C ASP A 306 3.09 -40.89 -23.76
N ASP A 307 3.01 -41.69 -22.69
CA ASP A 307 1.89 -41.64 -21.73
C ASP A 307 1.75 -40.25 -21.10
N MET A 308 2.87 -39.62 -20.71
CA MET A 308 2.89 -38.25 -20.16
C MET A 308 2.47 -37.20 -21.19
N LEU A 309 2.82 -37.38 -22.47
CA LEU A 309 2.46 -36.45 -23.53
C LEU A 309 1.01 -36.62 -24.02
N LEU A 310 0.41 -37.78 -23.79
CA LEU A 310 -1.00 -38.07 -24.08
C LEU A 310 -1.94 -37.60 -22.95
N ASP A 311 -1.45 -37.52 -21.72
CA ASP A 311 -2.17 -36.94 -20.59
C ASP A 311 -2.07 -35.40 -20.62
N PRO A 312 -3.19 -34.66 -20.84
CA PRO A 312 -3.16 -33.20 -20.95
C PRO A 312 -2.62 -32.49 -19.70
N HIS A 313 -2.88 -33.04 -18.52
CA HIS A 313 -2.45 -32.46 -17.25
C HIS A 313 -0.95 -32.70 -17.04
N ALA A 314 -0.48 -33.92 -17.25
CA ALA A 314 0.94 -34.25 -17.10
C ALA A 314 1.82 -33.53 -18.14
N LYS A 315 1.34 -33.42 -19.38
CA LYS A 315 2.00 -32.66 -20.45
C LYS A 315 2.17 -31.18 -20.08
N GLN A 316 1.14 -30.58 -19.48
CA GLN A 316 1.19 -29.19 -19.03
C GLN A 316 2.25 -29.02 -17.92
N LEU A 317 2.21 -29.87 -16.89
CA LEU A 317 3.19 -29.85 -15.79
C LEU A 317 4.63 -30.01 -16.30
N PHE A 318 4.86 -30.93 -17.24
CA PHE A 318 6.19 -31.17 -17.80
C PHE A 318 6.69 -30.02 -18.66
N THR A 319 5.80 -29.41 -19.46
CA THR A 319 6.13 -28.23 -20.28
C THR A 319 6.51 -27.04 -19.39
N GLU A 320 5.77 -26.83 -18.31
CA GLU A 320 6.07 -25.78 -17.33
C GLU A 320 7.37 -26.06 -16.57
N PHE A 321 7.64 -27.31 -16.21
CA PHE A 321 8.88 -27.69 -15.54
C PHE A 321 10.11 -27.46 -16.44
N THR A 322 10.02 -27.82 -17.72
CA THR A 322 11.12 -27.69 -18.67
C THR A 322 11.41 -26.25 -19.08
N SER A 323 10.41 -25.37 -19.10
CA SER A 323 10.61 -23.95 -19.39
C SER A 323 11.41 -23.23 -18.29
N LEU A 324 11.34 -23.71 -17.04
CA LEU A 324 12.06 -23.16 -15.89
C LEU A 324 13.52 -23.60 -15.78
N ARG A 325 13.95 -24.60 -16.57
CA ARG A 325 15.33 -25.09 -16.64
C ARG A 325 16.19 -24.37 -17.69
N LYS A 326 15.59 -23.58 -18.58
CA LYS A 326 16.31 -22.68 -19.51
C LYS A 326 16.71 -21.39 -18.81
#